data_AF-B0C589-F1
#
_entry.id   AF-B0C589-F1
#
_cell.length_a   1.000
_cell.length_b   1.000
_cell.length_c   1.000
_cell.angle_alpha   90.00
_cell.angle_beta   90.00
_cell.angle_gamma   90.00
#
_symmetry.space_group_name_H-M   'P 1'
#
loop_
_entity.id
_entity.type
_entity.pdbx_description
1 polymer ?
#
loop_
_entity_poly.entity_id
_entity_poly.type
_entity_poly.pdbx_seq_one_letter_code
_entity_poly.pdbx_strand_id
1 'polypeptide(L)'
;MLYSRRDAVELLSEERGRSPRHLLTPSLLSKWCADLGFKLGLKEFDTDQMAQLRAMNQHYACGGSRKELLNKMRNPQWYQSPN
;
A
#
# COMPACT_ATOMS: atom_id res chain seq x y z
N MET A 1 9.19 5.30 12.51
CA MET A 1 9.27 3.82 12.71
C MET A 1 9.47 3.22 11.32
N LEU A 2 10.38 2.25 11.16
CA LEU A 2 10.56 1.56 9.88
C LEU A 2 9.87 0.20 9.94
N TYR A 3 9.16 -0.16 8.88
CA TYR A 3 8.48 -1.44 8.73
C TYR A 3 9.23 -2.29 7.72
N SER A 4 9.58 -3.53 8.08
CA SER A 4 10.17 -4.42 7.09
C SER A 4 9.15 -4.75 5.99
N ARG A 5 9.64 -5.18 4.83
CA ARG A 5 8.76 -5.63 3.74
C ARG A 5 7.83 -6.76 4.16
N ARG A 6 8.28 -7.64 5.05
CA ARG A 6 7.46 -8.71 5.59
C ARG A 6 6.33 -8.16 6.45
N ASP A 7 6.65 -7.26 7.37
CA ASP A 7 5.65 -6.63 8.25
C ASP A 7 4.64 -5.82 7.43
N ALA A 8 5.09 -5.12 6.39
CA ALA A 8 4.20 -4.38 5.48
C ALA A 8 3.20 -5.32 4.79
N VAL A 9 3.65 -6.48 4.28
CA VAL A 9 2.76 -7.48 3.68
C VAL A 9 1.77 -8.04 4.72
N GLU A 10 2.25 -8.38 5.91
CA GLU A 10 1.42 -8.94 6.99
C GLU A 10 0.34 -7.93 7.41
N LEU A 11 0.72 -6.69 7.72
CA LEU A 11 -0.20 -5.60 8.10
C LEU A 11 -1.25 -5.33 7.02
N LEU A 12 -0.83 -5.14 5.76
CA LEU A 12 -1.78 -4.84 4.67
C LEU A 12 -2.71 -6.02 4.38
N SER A 13 -2.30 -7.25 4.66
CA SER A 13 -3.14 -8.43 4.53
C SER A 13 -4.20 -8.50 5.63
N GLU A 14 -3.78 -8.27 6.87
CA GLU A 14 -4.65 -8.22 8.04
C GLU A 14 -5.73 -7.13 7.89
N GLU A 15 -5.35 -5.94 7.42
CA GLU A 15 -6.27 -4.83 7.15
C GLU A 15 -7.34 -5.17 6.10
N ARG A 16 -7.09 -6.14 5.22
CA ARG A 16 -8.09 -6.65 4.26
C ARG A 16 -8.92 -7.81 4.80
N GLY A 17 -8.76 -8.18 6.07
CA GLY A 17 -9.38 -9.36 6.65
C GLY A 17 -8.85 -10.68 6.08
N ARG A 18 -7.62 -10.69 5.53
CA ARG A 18 -7.02 -11.93 5.02
C ARG A 18 -6.42 -12.76 6.16
N SER A 19 -6.57 -14.07 6.06
CA SER A 19 -5.92 -15.01 6.97
C SER A 19 -4.39 -14.95 6.83
N PRO A 20 -3.62 -15.19 7.92
CA PRO A 20 -2.15 -15.27 7.87
C PRO A 20 -1.59 -16.28 6.86
N ARG A 21 -2.41 -17.26 6.43
CA ARG A 21 -2.05 -18.25 5.41
C ARG A 21 -2.26 -17.77 3.97
N HIS A 22 -2.93 -16.64 3.77
CA HIS A 22 -3.34 -16.10 2.48
C HIS A 22 -2.98 -14.62 2.33
N LEU A 23 -1.75 -14.27 2.71
CA LEU A 23 -1.23 -12.90 2.61
C LEU A 23 -1.29 -12.35 1.18
N LEU A 24 -1.22 -11.02 1.06
CA LEU A 24 -0.96 -10.36 -0.20
C LEU A 24 0.34 -10.87 -0.80
N THR A 25 0.37 -11.04 -2.12
CA THR A 25 1.57 -11.54 -2.77
C THR A 25 2.68 -10.49 -2.72
N PRO A 26 3.94 -10.88 -2.50
CA PRO A 26 5.06 -9.94 -2.54
C PRO A 26 5.19 -9.17 -3.87
N SER A 27 4.70 -9.79 -4.97
CA SER A 27 4.63 -9.18 -6.30
C SER A 27 3.59 -8.06 -6.40
N LEU A 28 2.48 -8.14 -5.66
CA LEU A 28 1.50 -7.07 -5.59
C LEU A 28 2.10 -5.84 -4.90
N LEU A 29 2.81 -6.04 -3.78
CA LEU A 29 3.49 -4.96 -3.08
C LEU A 29 4.55 -4.28 -3.98
N SER A 30 5.29 -5.05 -4.79
CA SER A 30 6.23 -4.46 -5.77
C SER A 30 5.53 -3.58 -6.80
N LYS A 31 4.37 -4.00 -7.32
CA LYS A 31 3.59 -3.22 -8.28
C LYS A 31 3.11 -1.90 -7.65
N TRP A 32 2.63 -1.96 -6.41
CA TRP A 32 2.21 -0.78 -5.66
C TRP A 32 3.36 0.18 -5.39
N CYS A 33 4.52 -0.32 -4.97
CA CYS A 33 5.72 0.50 -4.81
C CYS A 33 6.08 1.22 -6.12
N ALA A 34 6.01 0.53 -7.26
CA ALA A 34 6.30 1.13 -8.56
C ALA A 34 5.28 2.20 -8.95
N ASP A 35 3.98 1.94 -8.73
CA ASP A 35 2.91 2.92 -8.98
C ASP A 35 3.03 4.17 -8.09
N LEU A 36 3.49 3.99 -6.84
CA LEU A 36 3.76 5.07 -5.87
C LEU A 36 5.08 5.81 -6.11
N GLY A 37 5.90 5.38 -7.09
CA GLY A 37 7.19 6.00 -7.39
C GLY A 37 8.28 5.70 -6.35
N PHE A 38 8.11 4.65 -5.55
CA PHE A 38 9.10 4.23 -4.57
C PHE A 38 10.34 3.64 -5.24
N LYS A 39 11.49 3.70 -4.55
CA LYS A 39 12.73 3.09 -5.04
C LYS A 39 12.56 1.58 -5.23
N LEU A 40 13.06 1.08 -6.36
CA LEU A 40 13.07 -0.36 -6.63
C LEU A 40 13.86 -1.12 -5.54
N GLY A 41 13.29 -2.23 -5.07
CA GLY A 41 13.95 -3.08 -4.07
C GLY A 41 13.96 -2.52 -2.63
N LEU A 42 13.07 -1.58 -2.30
CA LEU A 42 12.87 -1.14 -0.90
C LEU A 42 12.62 -2.35 0.01
N LYS A 43 13.46 -2.43 1.05
CA LYS A 43 13.44 -3.47 2.09
C LYS A 43 12.64 -3.03 3.32
N GLU A 44 12.58 -1.73 3.55
CA GLU A 44 11.95 -1.10 4.70
C GLU A 44 11.12 0.09 4.22
N PHE A 45 10.03 0.36 4.94
CA PHE A 45 9.12 1.45 4.64
C PHE A 45 9.04 2.39 5.84
N ASP A 46 9.16 3.68 5.61
CA ASP A 46 8.87 4.68 6.64
C ASP A 46 7.35 4.83 6.86
N THR A 47 6.99 5.68 7.82
CA THR A 47 5.60 5.91 8.21
C THR A 47 4.76 6.50 7.06
N ASP A 48 5.33 7.40 6.25
CA ASP A 48 4.62 8.03 5.13
C ASP A 48 4.42 7.05 3.97
N GLN A 49 5.44 6.25 3.69
CA GLN A 49 5.38 5.18 2.69
C GLN A 49 4.34 4.13 3.07
N MET A 50 4.29 3.75 4.35
CA MET A 50 3.24 2.85 4.85
C MET A 50 1.85 3.46 4.77
N ALA A 51 1.69 4.74 5.07
CA ALA A 51 0.40 5.43 4.94
C ALA A 51 -0.10 5.40 3.47
N GLN A 52 0.79 5.64 2.50
CA GLN A 52 0.47 5.52 1.07
C GLN A 52 0.08 4.08 0.67
N LEU A 53 0.81 3.08 1.16
CA LEU A 53 0.50 1.67 0.91
C LEU A 53 -0.86 1.28 1.50
N ARG A 54 -1.20 1.75 2.71
CA ARG A 54 -2.50 1.54 3.36
C ARG A 54 -3.63 2.18 2.55
N ALA A 55 -3.46 3.43 2.12
CA ALA A 55 -4.44 4.13 1.29
C ALA A 55 -4.67 3.40 -0.04
N MET A 56 -3.60 2.92 -0.69
CA MET A 56 -3.69 2.10 -1.91
C MET A 56 -4.41 0.77 -1.65
N ASN A 57 -4.10 0.10 -0.54
CA ASN A 57 -4.73 -1.14 -0.12
C ASN A 57 -6.24 -0.98 0.07
N GLN A 58 -6.65 0.06 0.80
CA GLN A 58 -8.06 0.41 1.02
C GLN A 58 -8.77 0.75 -0.30
N HIS A 59 -8.15 1.55 -1.16
CA HIS A 59 -8.73 1.92 -2.45
C HIS A 59 -9.09 0.68 -3.29
N TYR A 60 -8.18 -0.29 -3.40
CA TYR A 60 -8.45 -1.53 -4.11
C TYR A 60 -9.37 -2.49 -3.35
N ALA A 61 -9.40 -2.43 -2.01
CA ALA A 61 -10.35 -3.21 -1.22
C ALA A 61 -11.80 -2.74 -1.45
N CYS A 62 -12.03 -1.44 -1.64
CA CYS A 62 -13.33 -0.86 -1.96
C CYS A 62 -13.72 -0.98 -3.45
N GLY A 63 -12.96 -1.71 -4.27
CA GLY A 63 -13.24 -1.89 -5.70
C GLY A 63 -12.78 -0.72 -6.58
N GLY A 64 -11.98 0.21 -6.05
CA GLY A 64 -11.45 1.33 -6.83
C GLY A 64 -10.49 0.89 -7.92
N SER A 65 -10.52 1.60 -9.04
CA SER A 65 -9.68 1.34 -10.21
C SER A 65 -8.31 2.02 -10.12
N ARG A 66 -7.33 1.51 -10.87
CA ARG A 66 -6.00 2.16 -10.99
C ARG A 66 -6.10 3.59 -11.52
N LYS A 67 -7.02 3.87 -12.45
CA LYS A 67 -7.21 5.21 -13.03
C LYS A 67 -7.66 6.22 -11.97
N GLU A 68 -8.61 5.84 -11.12
CA GLU A 68 -9.08 6.68 -10.01
C GLU A 68 -7.97 6.94 -9.01
N LEU A 69 -7.18 5.91 -8.68
CA LEU A 69 -6.06 6.05 -7.76
C LEU A 69 -5.03 7.05 -8.30
N LEU A 70 -4.61 6.90 -9.55
CA LEU A 70 -3.65 7.82 -10.19
C LEU A 70 -4.18 9.26 -10.22
N ASN A 71 -5.49 9.46 -10.38
CA ASN A 71 -6.09 10.79 -10.27
C ASN A 71 -6.04 11.34 -8.84
N LYS A 72 -6.34 10.51 -7.81
CA LYS A 72 -6.21 10.91 -6.40
C LYS A 72 -4.77 11.30 -6.05
N MET A 73 -3.80 10.52 -6.53
CA MET A 73 -2.37 10.72 -6.29
C MET A 73 -1.80 12.04 -6.82
N ARG A 74 -2.53 12.76 -7.68
CA ARG A 74 -2.15 14.13 -8.09
C ARG A 74 -2.23 15.13 -6.94
N ASN A 75 -3.02 14.84 -5.91
CA ASN A 75 -3.03 15.62 -4.68
C ASN A 75 -1.96 15.06 -3.71
N PRO A 76 -0.96 15.84 -3.28
CA PRO A 76 0.08 15.37 -2.36
C PRO A 76 -0.42 14.78 -1.04
N GLN A 77 -1.63 15.15 -0.60
CA GLN A 77 -2.24 14.71 0.66
C GLN A 77 -3.26 13.57 0.50
N TRP A 78 -3.31 12.93 -0.67
CA TRP A 78 -4.33 11.92 -1.01
C TRP A 78 -4.40 10.71 -0.05
N TYR A 79 -3.29 10.41 0.62
CA TYR A 79 -3.15 9.30 1.57
C TYR A 79 -3.23 9.76 3.04
N GLN A 80 -3.41 11.06 3.28
CA GLN A 80 -3.50 11.66 4.61
C GLN A 80 -4.95 11.85 5.08
N SER A 81 -5.95 11.65 4.22
CA SER A 81 -7.35 11.77 4.62
C SER A 81 -7.78 10.55 5.45
N PRO A 82 -8.20 10.73 6.71
CA PRO A 82 -8.94 9.69 7.41
C PRO A 82 -10.29 9.54 6.71
N ASN A 83 -10.65 8.32 6.35
CA ASN A 83 -12.08 7.98 6.30
C ASN A 83 -12.58 7.83 7.73
#